data_AF-A0A1F9FC97-F1
#
_entry.id   AF-A0A1F9FC97-F1
#
_cell.length_a   1.000
_cell.length_b   1.000
_cell.length_c   1.000
_cell.angle_alpha   90.00
_cell.angle_beta   90.00
_cell.angle_gamma   90.00
#
_symmetry.space_group_name_H-M   'P 1'
#
loop_
_entity.id
_entity.type
_entity.pdbx_description
1 polymer ?
#
loop_
_entity_poly.entity_id
_entity_poly.type
_entity_poly.pdbx_seq_one_letter_code
_entity_poly.pdbx_strand_id
1 'polypeptide(L)'
;MKIWAVLTVLFCISVAGPMLGIKLVTILTAFGIAIVKAYLVCAHFMHLNIQKRWVVYLELAVLGMVLLFWFGVAPDIMKHEGQNWENVAAKQAVERGLAEHVSP
;
A
#
# COMPACT_ATOMS: atom_id res chain seq x y z
N MET A 1 1.87 -29.09 -4.66
CA MET A 1 1.03 -28.08 -3.96
C MET A 1 0.56 -27.06 -4.98
N LYS A 2 -0.74 -26.77 -5.09
CA LYS A 2 -1.23 -25.71 -5.99
C LYS A 2 -1.01 -24.35 -5.29
N ILE A 3 -0.04 -23.54 -5.75
CA ILE A 3 0.33 -22.25 -5.11
C ILE A 3 -0.89 -21.32 -4.93
N TRP A 4 -1.85 -21.37 -5.86
CA TRP A 4 -3.12 -20.67 -5.72
C TRP A 4 -3.87 -21.00 -4.41
N ALA A 5 -3.92 -22.27 -4.00
CA ALA A 5 -4.58 -22.66 -2.76
C ALA A 5 -3.85 -22.11 -1.52
N VAL A 6 -2.51 -22.07 -1.56
CA VAL A 6 -1.70 -21.46 -0.51
C VAL A 6 -2.00 -19.97 -0.40
N LEU A 7 -2.02 -19.24 -1.53
CA LEU A 7 -2.36 -17.82 -1.56
C LEU A 7 -3.77 -17.52 -1.00
N THR A 8 -4.75 -18.39 -1.28
CA THR A 8 -6.11 -18.28 -0.72
C THR A 8 -6.12 -18.49 0.80
N VAL A 9 -5.38 -19.48 1.32
CA VAL A 9 -5.28 -19.69 2.78
C VAL A 9 -4.62 -18.49 3.45
N LEU A 10 -3.50 -17.99 2.92
CA LEU A 10 -2.84 -16.78 3.41
C LEU A 10 -3.79 -15.57 3.36
N PHE A 11 -4.63 -15.45 2.33
CA PHE A 11 -5.66 -14.42 2.27
C PHE A 11 -6.67 -14.54 3.42
N CYS A 12 -7.22 -15.72 3.67
CA CYS A 12 -8.16 -15.94 4.78
C CYS A 12 -7.53 -15.58 6.13
N ILE A 13 -6.28 -15.97 6.37
CA ILE A 13 -5.55 -15.63 7.60
C ILE A 13 -5.34 -14.11 7.72
N SER A 14 -4.97 -13.43 6.62
CA SER A 14 -4.78 -11.98 6.59
C SER A 14 -6.06 -11.20 6.89
N VAL A 15 -7.23 -11.72 6.49
CA VAL A 15 -8.54 -11.13 6.80
C VAL A 15 -8.97 -11.44 8.23
N ALA A 16 -8.69 -12.64 8.74
CA ALA A 16 -9.06 -13.06 10.09
C ALA A 16 -8.19 -12.43 11.19
N GLY A 17 -6.89 -12.23 10.93
CA GLY A 17 -5.93 -11.69 11.91
C GLY A 17 -6.36 -10.36 12.56
N PRO A 18 -6.79 -9.35 11.78
CA PRO A 18 -7.30 -8.08 12.31
C PRO A 18 -8.52 -8.23 13.23
N MET A 19 -9.32 -9.28 13.09
CA MET A 19 -10.53 -9.48 13.91
C MET A 19 -10.22 -9.82 15.37
N LEU A 20 -8.96 -10.13 15.69
CA LEU A 20 -8.51 -10.36 17.07
C LEU A 20 -8.37 -9.07 17.89
N GLY A 21 -8.45 -7.88 17.27
CA GLY A 21 -8.40 -6.58 17.96
C GLY A 21 -7.03 -6.18 18.53
N ILE A 22 -6.03 -7.05 18.43
CA ILE A 22 -4.68 -6.78 18.94
C ILE A 22 -3.88 -6.04 17.85
N LYS A 23 -3.50 -4.78 18.14
CA LYS A 23 -2.82 -3.89 17.17
C LYS A 23 -1.53 -4.48 16.62
N LEU A 24 -0.67 -5.06 17.48
CA LEU A 24 0.59 -5.66 17.07
C LEU A 24 0.38 -6.87 16.14
N VAL A 25 -0.55 -7.75 16.51
CA VAL A 25 -0.92 -8.93 15.71
C VAL A 25 -1.48 -8.48 14.37
N THR A 26 -2.31 -7.44 14.35
CA THR A 26 -2.89 -6.90 13.12
C THR A 26 -1.80 -6.43 12.15
N ILE A 27 -0.81 -5.67 12.63
CA ILE A 27 0.29 -5.18 11.78
C ILE A 27 1.14 -6.35 11.27
N LEU A 28 1.54 -7.27 12.15
CA LEU A 28 2.34 -8.43 11.75
C LEU A 28 1.61 -9.32 10.74
N THR A 29 0.33 -9.58 10.98
CA THR A 29 -0.48 -10.46 10.13
C THR A 29 -0.80 -9.78 8.81
N ALA A 30 -1.03 -8.47 8.78
CA ALA A 30 -1.27 -7.73 7.54
C ALA A 30 0.00 -7.62 6.68
N PHE A 31 1.06 -7.02 7.21
CA PHE A 31 2.29 -6.76 6.44
C PHE A 31 3.11 -8.02 6.21
N GLY A 32 3.26 -8.87 7.23
CA GLY A 32 4.04 -10.10 7.10
C GLY A 32 3.46 -11.04 6.03
N ILE A 33 2.14 -11.26 6.05
CA ILE A 33 1.48 -12.08 5.02
C ILE A 33 1.54 -11.42 3.65
N ALA A 34 1.38 -10.09 3.57
CA ALA A 34 1.48 -9.38 2.30
C ALA A 34 2.84 -9.61 1.62
N ILE A 35 3.95 -9.58 2.38
CA ILE A 35 5.30 -9.86 1.86
C ILE A 35 5.40 -11.28 1.32
N VAL A 36 4.93 -12.28 2.08
CA VAL A 36 4.98 -13.69 1.66
C VAL A 36 4.14 -13.91 0.40
N LYS A 37 2.95 -13.31 0.31
CA LYS A 37 2.09 -13.41 -0.86
C LYS A 37 2.74 -12.78 -2.09
N ALA A 38 3.30 -11.58 -1.95
CA ALA A 38 4.01 -10.90 -3.03
C ALA A 38 5.16 -11.78 -3.57
N TYR A 39 5.98 -12.35 -2.68
CA TYR A 39 7.07 -13.25 -3.09
C TYR A 39 6.54 -14.49 -3.86
N LEU A 40 5.50 -15.15 -3.36
CA LEU A 40 4.93 -16.32 -4.02
C LEU A 40 4.37 -16.00 -5.41
N VAL A 41 3.70 -14.85 -5.56
CA VAL A 41 3.20 -14.37 -6.85
C VAL A 41 4.35 -14.08 -7.81
N CYS A 42 5.36 -13.34 -7.37
CA CYS A 42 6.55 -13.03 -8.17
C CYS A 42 7.28 -14.31 -8.63
N ALA A 43 7.50 -15.26 -7.72
CA ALA A 43 8.23 -16.48 -8.04
C ALA A 43 7.44 -17.43 -8.96
N HIS A 44 6.13 -17.58 -8.76
CA HIS A 44 5.36 -18.66 -9.40
C HIS A 44 4.36 -18.20 -10.46
N PHE A 45 3.77 -17.01 -10.34
CA PHE A 45 2.80 -16.50 -11.33
C PHE A 45 3.47 -15.57 -12.36
N MET A 46 4.44 -14.77 -11.92
CA MET A 46 5.25 -13.94 -12.83
C MET A 46 6.46 -14.71 -13.41
N HIS A 47 6.67 -15.95 -12.98
CA HIS A 47 7.77 -16.83 -13.43
C HIS A 47 9.18 -16.24 -13.23
N LEU A 48 9.37 -15.31 -12.29
CA LEU A 48 10.67 -14.67 -12.03
C LEU A 48 11.72 -15.65 -11.49
N ASN A 49 11.28 -16.80 -10.96
CA ASN A 49 12.14 -17.94 -10.60
C ASN A 49 12.98 -18.45 -11.80
N ILE A 50 12.34 -18.51 -12.98
CA ILE A 50 12.89 -19.20 -14.17
C ILE A 50 13.57 -18.21 -15.12
N GLN A 51 13.20 -16.93 -15.04
CA GLN A 51 13.72 -15.89 -15.92
C GLN A 51 15.18 -15.52 -15.60
N LYS A 52 15.81 -14.80 -16.53
CA LYS A 52 17.17 -14.30 -16.36
C LYS A 52 17.21 -13.30 -15.20
N ARG A 53 18.27 -13.35 -14.38
CA ARG A 53 18.45 -12.49 -13.19
C ARG A 53 18.29 -10.98 -13.47
N TRP A 54 18.64 -10.53 -14.67
CA TRP A 54 18.50 -9.12 -15.05
C TRP A 54 17.04 -8.63 -15.10
N VAL A 55 16.08 -9.53 -15.36
CA VAL A 55 14.64 -9.18 -15.31
C VAL A 55 14.21 -8.87 -13.87
N VAL A 56 14.73 -9.60 -12.88
CA VAL A 56 14.47 -9.31 -11.46
C VAL A 56 15.03 -7.95 -11.07
N TYR A 57 16.23 -7.59 -11.53
CA TYR A 57 16.79 -6.26 -11.27
C TYR A 57 15.99 -5.14 -11.93
N LEU A 58 15.50 -5.36 -13.16
CA LEU A 58 14.64 -4.40 -13.84
C LEU A 58 13.33 -4.19 -13.07
N GLU A 59 12.66 -5.28 -12.65
CA GLU A 59 11.42 -5.22 -11.88
C GLU A 59 11.64 -4.48 -10.54
N LEU A 60 12.72 -4.80 -9.82
CA LEU A 60 13.08 -4.10 -8.59
C LEU A 60 13.39 -2.62 -8.81
N ALA A 61 14.03 -2.28 -9.93
CA ALA A 61 14.32 -0.88 -10.28
C ALA A 61 13.02 -0.10 -10.56
N VAL A 62 12.07 -0.68 -11.29
CA VAL A 62 10.77 -0.05 -11.56
C VAL A 62 9.96 0.11 -10.28
N LEU A 63 9.88 -0.92 -9.43
CA LEU A 63 9.23 -0.82 -8.12
C LEU A 63 9.90 0.25 -7.23
N GLY A 64 11.24 0.31 -7.25
CA GLY A 64 12.01 1.34 -6.56
C GLY A 64 11.68 2.74 -7.06
N MET A 65 11.54 2.92 -8.37
CA MET A 65 11.11 4.19 -8.97
C MET A 65 9.68 4.57 -8.59
N VAL A 66 8.75 3.62 -8.57
CA VAL A 66 7.36 3.86 -8.13
C VAL A 66 7.33 4.28 -6.67
N LEU A 67 8.09 3.61 -5.81
CA LEU A 67 8.22 4.00 -4.40
C LEU A 67 8.84 5.39 -4.25
N LEU A 68 9.92 5.69 -4.98
CA LEU A 68 10.55 7.00 -4.98
C LEU A 68 9.59 8.10 -5.44
N PHE A 69 8.83 7.85 -6.50
CA PHE A 69 7.80 8.77 -6.99
C PHE A 69 6.72 9.00 -5.92
N TRP A 70 6.22 7.92 -5.30
CA TRP A 70 5.26 8.03 -4.21
C TRP A 70 5.80 8.88 -3.06
N PHE A 71 7.01 8.61 -2.57
CA PHE A 71 7.61 9.40 -1.50
C PHE A 71 7.91 10.84 -1.90
N GLY A 72 8.25 11.10 -3.15
CA GLY A 72 8.48 12.44 -3.68
C GLY A 72 7.22 13.29 -3.76
N VAL A 73 6.08 12.69 -4.12
CA VAL A 73 4.80 13.40 -4.28
C VAL A 73 3.93 13.37 -3.01
N ALA A 74 4.13 12.38 -2.13
CA ALA A 74 3.39 12.25 -0.87
C ALA A 74 3.34 13.54 -0.02
N PRO A 75 4.43 14.29 0.23
CA PRO A 75 4.34 15.51 1.03
C PRO A 75 3.52 16.61 0.37
N ASP A 76 3.51 16.67 -0.96
CA ASP A 76 2.76 17.66 -1.74
C ASP A 76 1.24 17.40 -1.69
N ILE A 77 0.84 16.13 -1.73
CA ILE A 77 -0.58 15.74 -1.65
C ILE A 77 -1.09 15.71 -0.20
N MET A 78 -0.32 15.14 0.73
CA MET A 78 -0.82 14.82 2.07
C MET A 78 -0.81 16.01 3.03
N LYS A 79 -0.03 17.06 2.74
CA LYS A 79 -0.03 18.29 3.54
C LYS A 79 -0.92 19.34 2.87
N HIS A 80 -1.68 20.06 3.69
CA HIS A 80 -2.48 21.20 3.22
C HIS A 80 -1.61 22.45 2.98
N GLU A 81 -0.34 22.40 3.39
CA GLU A 81 0.65 23.46 3.29
C GLU A 81 2.04 22.87 3.01
N GLY A 82 2.76 23.49 2.08
CA GLY A 82 4.13 23.20 1.73
C GLY A 82 5.01 24.44 1.85
N GLN A 83 6.31 24.28 1.62
CA GLN A 83 7.30 25.34 1.83
C GLN A 83 7.12 26.55 0.89
N ASN A 84 6.49 26.35 -0.27
CA ASN A 84 6.18 27.39 -1.27
C ASN A 84 4.74 27.26 -1.83
N TRP A 85 3.85 26.53 -1.16
CA TRP A 85 2.51 26.24 -1.69
C TRP A 85 1.49 26.06 -0.57
N GLU A 86 0.25 26.46 -0.82
CA GLU A 86 -0.88 26.34 0.11
C GLU A 86 -2.11 25.83 -0.64
N ASN A 87 -2.77 24.79 -0.11
CA ASN A 87 -3.96 24.22 -0.71
C ASN A 87 -5.21 25.03 -0.37
N VAL A 88 -5.32 26.23 -0.93
CA VAL A 88 -6.43 27.16 -0.67
C VAL A 88 -7.80 26.54 -1.00
N ALA A 89 -7.86 25.72 -2.07
CA ALA A 89 -9.08 25.05 -2.49
C ALA A 89 -9.56 24.00 -1.48
N ALA A 90 -8.66 23.18 -0.95
CA ALA A 90 -9.00 22.20 0.09
C ALA A 90 -9.44 22.88 1.39
N LYS A 91 -8.74 23.94 1.81
CA LYS A 91 -9.12 24.72 3.00
C LYS A 91 -10.52 25.31 2.88
N GLN A 92 -10.83 25.95 1.75
CA GLN A 92 -12.16 26.50 1.51
C GLN A 92 -13.26 25.44 1.41
N ALA A 93 -12.96 24.25 0.87
CA ALA A 93 -13.90 23.15 0.83
C ALA A 93 -14.22 22.63 2.24
N VAL A 94 -13.21 22.53 3.11
CA VAL A 94 -13.39 22.17 4.53
C VAL A 94 -14.21 23.23 5.26
N GLU A 95 -13.91 24.52 5.06
CA GLU A 95 -14.67 25.62 5.68
C GLU A 95 -16.15 25.62 5.27
N ARG A 96 -16.46 25.40 3.98
CA ARG A 96 -17.83 25.28 3.49
C ARG A 96 -18.57 24.10 4.12
N GLY A 97 -17.93 22.92 4.18
CA GLY A 97 -18.53 21.74 4.81
C GLY A 97 -18.76 21.93 6.31
N LEU A 98 -17.86 22.63 7.01
CA LEU A 98 -18.05 22.97 8.42
C LEU A 98 -19.23 23.93 8.60
N ALA A 99 -19.38 24.92 7.73
CA ALA A 99 -20.48 25.90 7.78
C ALA A 99 -21.86 25.26 7.50
N GLU A 100 -21.92 24.28 6.58
CA GLU A 100 -23.13 23.47 6.33
C GLU A 100 -23.50 22.59 7.54
N HIS A 101 -22.51 22.05 8.26
CA HIS A 101 -22.77 21.22 9.46
C HIS A 101 -23.12 22.02 10.72
N VAL A 102 -22.79 23.31 10.78
CA VAL A 102 -23.09 24.21 11.91
C VAL A 102 -24.40 24.98 11.69
N SER A 103 -24.93 25.02 10.47
CA SER A 103 -26.26 25.60 10.19
C SER A 103 -27.36 24.59 10.58
N PRO A 104 -28.35 24.97 11.42
CA PRO A 104 -29.42 24.07 11.88
C PRO A 104 -30.41 23.67 10.77
#